data_AF-A0A822YEH8-F1
#
_entry.id   AF-A0A822YEH8-F1
#
_cell.length_a   1.000
_cell.length_b   1.000
_cell.length_c   1.000
_cell.angle_alpha   90.00
_cell.angle_beta   90.00
_cell.angle_gamma   90.00
#
_symmetry.space_group_name_H-M   'P 1'
#
loop_
_entity.id
_entity.type
_entity.pdbx_description
1 polymer ?
#
loop_
_entity_poly.entity_id
_entity_poly.type
_entity_poly.pdbx_seq_one_letter_code
_entity_poly.pdbx_strand_id
1 'polypeptide(L)'
;MRKLAFGTKIETMSSGHCIAVTSAGNNAKIFVGGVEITQSDIFNNGIIVVHSLNGFVAPLSPFSCNVERMTSLSFRIQNTRIDIDTRGRESACRKAMV
;
A
#
# COMPACT_ATOMS: atom_id res chain seq x y z
N MET A 1 -4.06 -17.02 9.23
CA MET A 1 -3.99 -15.56 8.98
C MET A 1 -3.72 -15.32 7.51
N ARG A 2 -4.41 -14.36 6.89
CA ARG A 2 -4.11 -13.93 5.51
C ARG A 2 -3.08 -12.80 5.59
N LYS A 3 -1.92 -12.97 4.95
CA LYS A 3 -0.92 -11.90 4.82
C LYS A 3 -1.39 -10.93 3.74
N LEU A 4 -1.26 -9.63 4.02
CA LEU A 4 -1.50 -8.60 3.01
C LEU A 4 -0.42 -8.68 1.93
N ALA A 5 -0.81 -8.39 0.69
CA ALA A 5 0.14 -8.33 -0.41
C ALA A 5 1.12 -7.16 -0.21
N PHE A 6 2.33 -7.27 -0.74
CA PHE A 6 3.28 -6.17 -0.75
C PHE A 6 2.65 -4.92 -1.40
N GLY A 7 2.83 -3.77 -0.75
CA GLY A 7 2.32 -2.49 -1.24
C GLY A 7 0.85 -2.22 -0.91
N THR A 8 0.15 -3.14 -0.25
CA THR A 8 -1.26 -2.94 0.13
C THR A 8 -1.40 -1.67 0.97
N LYS A 9 -2.31 -0.76 0.60
CA LYS A 9 -2.69 0.36 1.45
C LYS A 9 -3.94 0.02 2.25
N ILE A 10 -3.88 0.29 3.54
CA ILE A 10 -4.99 0.09 4.49
C ILE A 10 -5.50 1.46 4.93
N GLU A 11 -6.80 1.65 4.92
CA GLU A 11 -7.41 2.85 5.51
C GLU A 11 -7.16 2.89 7.02
N THR A 12 -6.80 4.08 7.50
CA THR A 12 -6.61 4.33 8.93
C THR A 12 -7.94 4.72 9.57
N MET A 13 -7.99 4.80 10.90
CA MET A 13 -9.14 5.38 11.60
C MET A 13 -9.34 6.88 11.30
N SER A 14 -8.34 7.56 10.72
CA SER A 14 -8.49 8.91 10.20
C SER A 14 -9.04 8.87 8.78
N SER A 15 -10.26 9.38 8.60
CA SER A 15 -10.97 9.35 7.32
C SER A 15 -10.14 9.97 6.19
N GLY A 16 -10.10 9.28 5.05
CA GLY A 16 -9.37 9.73 3.86
C GLY A 16 -7.86 9.50 3.92
N HIS A 17 -7.33 8.94 5.01
CA HIS A 17 -5.92 8.61 5.16
C HIS A 17 -5.71 7.10 5.18
N CYS A 18 -4.59 6.67 4.61
CA CYS A 18 -4.19 5.27 4.54
C CYS A 18 -2.71 5.12 4.90
N ILE A 19 -2.30 3.88 5.10
CA ILE A 19 -0.95 3.46 5.45
C ILE A 19 -0.55 2.31 4.53
N ALA A 20 0.69 2.30 4.02
CA ALA A 20 1.17 1.23 3.16
C ALA A 20 1.80 0.11 3.97
N VAL A 21 1.54 -1.14 3.59
CA VAL A 21 2.24 -2.32 4.09
C VAL A 21 3.26 -2.77 3.07
N THR A 22 4.52 -2.86 3.47
CA THR A 22 5.61 -3.34 2.62
C THR A 22 6.34 -4.48 3.32
N SER A 23 7.09 -5.26 2.55
CA SER A 23 7.88 -6.37 3.07
C SER A 23 9.26 -6.40 2.40
N ALA A 24 10.27 -6.90 3.11
CA ALA A 24 11.62 -7.06 2.61
C ALA A 24 12.16 -8.47 2.93
N GLY A 25 13.20 -8.87 2.19
CA GLY A 25 13.91 -10.14 2.39
C GLY A 25 12.99 -11.35 2.37
N ASN A 26 12.32 -11.61 1.24
CA ASN A 26 11.39 -12.75 1.09
C ASN A 26 10.28 -12.80 2.16
N ASN A 27 9.75 -11.63 2.56
CA ASN A 27 8.76 -11.48 3.63
C ASN A 27 9.25 -11.82 5.04
N ALA A 28 10.57 -11.80 5.28
CA ALA A 28 11.16 -11.93 6.61
C ALA A 28 10.92 -10.69 7.48
N LYS A 29 10.85 -9.50 6.86
CA LYS A 29 10.57 -8.23 7.53
C LYS A 29 9.32 -7.59 6.93
N ILE A 30 8.45 -7.08 7.79
CA ILE A 30 7.22 -6.39 7.40
C ILE A 30 7.27 -4.97 7.97
N PHE A 31 6.84 -4.01 7.15
CA PHE A 31 6.85 -2.61 7.48
C PHE A 31 5.46 -2.02 7.29
N VAL A 32 5.08 -1.10 8.17
CA VAL A 32 3.82 -0.36 8.14
C VAL A 32 4.16 1.12 8.08
N GLY A 33 3.81 1.77 6.96
CA GLY A 33 4.22 3.14 6.65
C GLY A 33 5.72 3.37 6.73
N GLY A 34 6.51 2.36 6.38
CA GLY A 34 7.98 2.40 6.42
C GLY A 34 8.61 2.02 7.77
N VAL A 35 7.82 1.78 8.82
CA VAL A 35 8.31 1.36 10.14
C VAL A 35 8.22 -0.15 10.30
N GLU A 36 9.30 -0.77 10.76
CA GLU A 36 9.38 -2.22 10.97
C GLU A 36 8.45 -2.67 12.11
N ILE A 37 7.71 -3.76 11.87
CA ILE A 37 7.01 -4.48 12.92
C ILE A 37 8.03 -5.31 13.70
N THR A 38 8.25 -4.98 14.97
CA THR A 38 9.21 -5.71 15.83
C THR A 38 8.65 -7.02 16.34
N GLN A 39 7.36 -7.01 16.69
CA GLN A 39 6.68 -8.15 17.26
C GLN A 39 5.24 -8.16 16.76
N SER A 40 4.85 -9.27 16.14
CA SER A 40 3.50 -9.46 15.62
C SER A 40 2.61 -10.18 16.64
N ASP A 41 1.30 -9.95 16.56
CA ASP A 41 0.27 -10.69 17.31
C ASP A 41 0.45 -10.70 18.84
N ILE A 42 0.92 -9.59 19.40
CA ILE A 42 1.13 -9.44 20.85
C ILE A 42 -0.20 -9.56 21.61
N PHE A 43 -1.27 -9.15 20.94
CA PHE A 43 -2.63 -9.41 21.36
C PHE A 43 -3.45 -9.84 20.15
N ASN A 44 -4.26 -10.88 20.32
CA ASN A 44 -5.20 -11.34 19.30
C ASN A 44 -6.39 -12.01 20.00
N ASN A 45 -7.57 -11.40 19.90
CA ASN A 45 -8.83 -11.96 20.42
C ASN A 45 -9.83 -12.34 19.30
N GLY A 46 -9.36 -12.44 18.06
CA GLY A 46 -10.19 -12.72 16.88
C GLY A 46 -10.93 -11.51 16.30
N ILE A 47 -10.96 -10.37 17.00
CA ILE A 47 -11.57 -9.11 16.52
C ILE A 47 -10.50 -8.04 16.33
N ILE A 48 -9.58 -7.93 17.26
CA ILE A 48 -8.48 -6.96 17.30
C ILE A 48 -7.17 -7.72 17.33
N VAL A 49 -6.22 -7.28 16.51
CA VAL A 49 -4.83 -7.74 16.54
C VAL A 49 -3.92 -6.55 16.79
N VAL A 50 -3.00 -6.69 17.74
CA VAL A 50 -2.04 -5.64 18.10
C VAL A 50 -0.63 -6.08 17.73
N HIS A 51 0.09 -5.20 17.03
CA HIS A 51 1.47 -5.38 16.61
C HIS A 51 2.34 -4.25 17.20
N SER A 52 3.56 -4.56 17.65
CA SER A 52 4.55 -3.56 18.06
C SER A 52 5.33 -3.05 16.86
N LEU A 53 5.60 -1.75 16.86
CA LEU A 53 6.36 -1.05 15.82
C LEU A 53 7.65 -0.48 16.40
N ASN A 54 8.72 -0.44 15.60
CA ASN A 54 9.97 0.22 15.98
C ASN A 54 9.97 1.72 15.63
N GLY A 55 8.98 2.47 16.10
CA GLY A 55 8.88 3.91 15.85
C GLY A 55 7.46 4.40 15.62
N PHE A 56 7.36 5.58 15.03
CA PHE A 56 6.09 6.27 14.77
C PHE A 56 5.74 6.23 13.30
N VAL A 57 4.45 6.05 12.99
CA VAL A 57 3.98 6.04 11.60
C VAL A 57 3.15 7.28 11.32
N ALA A 58 3.43 7.91 10.19
CA ALA A 58 2.61 8.99 9.66
C ALA A 58 1.67 8.44 8.55
N PRO A 59 0.42 8.92 8.48
CA PRO A 59 -0.47 8.56 7.38
C PRO A 59 0.08 9.07 6.05
N LEU A 60 -0.24 8.36 4.97
CA LEU A 60 0.00 8.84 3.61
C LEU A 60 -0.92 10.02 3.29
N SER A 61 -0.53 10.76 2.24
CA SER A 61 -1.39 11.83 1.71
C SER A 61 -2.75 11.25 1.28
N PRO A 62 -3.87 11.98 1.48
CA PRO A 62 -5.19 11.51 1.06
C PRO A 62 -5.28 11.12 -0.41
N PHE A 63 -4.52 11.81 -1.26
CA PHE A 63 -4.45 11.53 -2.69
C PHE A 63 -3.84 10.15 -3.00
N SER A 64 -2.84 9.71 -2.23
CA SER A 64 -2.16 8.41 -2.42
C SER A 64 -3.08 7.22 -2.18
N CYS A 65 -4.11 7.41 -1.36
CA CYS A 65 -5.12 6.40 -1.05
C CYS A 65 -6.20 6.32 -2.14
N ASN A 66 -6.52 7.47 -2.75
CA ASN A 66 -7.55 7.57 -3.79
C ASN A 66 -7.08 7.06 -5.16
N VAL A 67 -5.82 7.29 -5.51
CA VAL A 67 -5.23 6.76 -6.76
C VAL A 67 -5.37 5.24 -6.84
N GLU A 68 -5.19 4.54 -5.71
CA GLU A 68 -5.32 3.08 -5.68
C GLU A 68 -6.77 2.62 -5.88
N ARG A 69 -7.74 3.40 -5.38
CA ARG A 69 -9.17 3.18 -5.61
C ARG A 69 -9.53 3.33 -7.09
N MET A 70 -8.99 4.36 -7.76
CA MET A 70 -9.15 4.53 -9.21
C MET A 70 -8.46 3.43 -10.03
N THR A 71 -7.26 2.97 -9.62
CA THR A 71 -6.57 1.86 -10.32
C THR A 71 -7.18 0.49 -10.04
N SER A 72 -7.83 0.29 -8.89
CA SER A 72 -8.55 -0.96 -8.56
C SER A 72 -9.83 -1.14 -9.39
N LEU A 73 -10.46 -0.03 -9.81
CA LEU A 73 -11.59 -0.03 -10.73
C LEU A 73 -11.17 -0.34 -12.18
N SER A 74 -9.90 -0.16 -12.55
CA SER A 74 -9.40 -0.46 -13.90
C SER A 74 -9.01 -1.92 -14.17
N PHE A 75 -9.05 -2.81 -13.17
CA PHE A 75 -8.69 -4.24 -13.35
C PHE A 75 -9.88 -5.20 -13.44
N ARG A 76 -11.08 -4.69 -13.72
CA ARG A 76 -12.22 -5.48 -14.22
C ARG A 76 -12.51 -5.14 -15.68
N ILE A 77 -11.50 -5.14 -16.55
CA ILE A 77 -11.75 -5.32 -17.98
C ILE A 77 -11.66 -6.81 -18.26
N GLN A 78 -12.77 -7.50 -17.99
CA GLN A 78 -13.05 -8.75 -18.69
C GLN A 78 -13.20 -8.40 -20.17
N ASN A 79 -12.18 -8.76 -20.94
CA ASN A 79 -12.30 -9.20 -22.33
C ASN A 79 -13.23 -8.40 -23.24
N THR A 80 -13.00 -7.09 -23.39
CA THR A 80 -13.36 -6.38 -24.62
C THR A 80 -12.19 -5.50 -25.00
N ARG A 81 -11.64 -5.76 -26.20
CA ARG A 81 -10.55 -5.02 -26.82
C ARG A 81 -10.80 -3.51 -26.72
N ILE A 82 -9.97 -2.81 -25.97
CA ILE A 82 -9.81 -1.36 -26.08
C ILE A 82 -8.31 -1.12 -26.18
N ASP A 83 -7.85 -0.82 -27.40
CA ASP A 83 -6.52 -0.29 -27.65
C ASP A 83 -6.42 1.10 -27.00
N ILE A 84 -5.64 1.20 -25.92
CA ILE A 84 -5.21 2.50 -25.38
C ILE A 84 -3.76 2.68 -25.81
N ASP A 85 -3.56 3.54 -26.81
CA ASP A 85 -2.27 4.00 -27.30
C ASP A 85 -1.44 4.62 -26.15
N THR A 86 -0.38 3.94 -25.74
CA THR A 86 0.57 4.37 -24.70
C THR A 86 1.71 5.26 -25.22
N ARG A 87 1.56 5.94 -26.37
CA ARG A 87 2.52 6.98 -26.78
C ARG A 87 2.26 8.29 -26.07
N GLY A 88 2.83 8.47 -24.87
CA GLY A 88 2.97 9.83 -24.34
C GLY A 88 3.24 10.04 -22.85
N ARG A 89 3.53 9.00 -22.04
CA ARG A 89 3.80 9.21 -20.59
C ARG A 89 5.04 8.51 -20.05
N GLU A 90 6.03 8.21 -20.90
CA GLU A 90 7.34 7.72 -20.44
C GLU A 90 8.40 8.84 -20.27
N SER A 91 8.06 10.10 -20.58
CA SER A 91 9.03 11.20 -20.57
C SER A 91 9.10 12.01 -19.26
N ALA A 92 8.17 11.80 -18.30
CA ALA A 92 8.10 12.64 -17.09
C ALA A 92 8.88 12.10 -15.89
N CYS A 93 9.17 10.78 -15.82
CA CYS A 93 9.91 10.20 -14.69
C CYS A 93 11.44 10.26 -14.82
N ARG A 94 11.99 10.71 -15.96
CA ARG A 94 13.45 10.82 -16.17
C ARG A 94 14.05 12.21 -15.96
N LYS A 95 13.28 13.21 -15.51
CA LYS A 95 13.77 14.60 -15.39
C LYS A 95 13.95 15.14 -13.96
N ALA A 96 13.92 14.27 -12.95
CA ALA A 96 14.29 14.61 -11.58
C ALA A 96 15.56 13.85 -11.16
N MET A 97 16.63 14.04 -11.92
CA MET A 97 18.01 13.78 -11.47
C MET A 97 18.92 14.74 -12.22
N VAL A 98 18.94 15.98 -11.75
CA VAL A 98 20.04 16.93 -11.93
C VAL A 98 20.24 17.57 -10.56
#